data_AF-F1LEE3-F1
#
_entry.id   AF-F1LEE3-F1
#
_cell.length_a   1.000
_cell.length_b   1.000
_cell.length_c   1.000
_cell.angle_alpha   90.00
_cell.angle_beta   90.00
_cell.angle_gamma   90.00
#
_symmetry.space_group_name_H-M   'P 1'
#
loop_
_entity.id
_entity.type
_entity.pdbx_description
1 polymer ?
#
loop_
_entity_poly.entity_id
_entity_poly.type
_entity_poly.pdbx_seq_one_letter_code
_entity_poly.pdbx_strand_id
1 'polypeptide(L)'
;MFQQRWFLIGQLLFNVGNIYSLVSLDQWQCGANNSTKEVAYISVKEDCPDVMDMFNECCILHDTCYADQLGKSSCDEQFCACMNNAALKAKQPADCKLRALVACLSVQTFGDNSYAEAARKPHSFNRLTTSTISSSTTTVNNLENIRWTNILFAAMMVVIGGGV
;
A
#
# COMPACT_ATOMS: atom_id res chain seq x y z
N MET A 1 -5.37 -50.49 -27.49
CA MET A 1 -5.70 -50.06 -26.11
C MET A 1 -4.42 -49.75 -25.30
N PHE A 2 -3.55 -48.85 -25.77
CA PHE A 2 -2.24 -48.58 -25.11
C PHE A 2 -1.79 -47.11 -25.25
N GLN A 3 -2.71 -46.15 -25.21
CA GLN A 3 -2.42 -44.73 -25.47
C GLN A 3 -3.19 -43.76 -24.55
N GLN A 4 -3.51 -44.13 -23.31
CA GLN A 4 -4.19 -43.21 -22.37
C GLN A 4 -3.65 -43.21 -20.92
N ARG A 5 -2.48 -43.80 -20.67
CA ARG A 5 -1.92 -43.88 -19.31
C ARG A 5 -0.74 -42.94 -19.01
N TRP A 6 -0.23 -42.22 -20.00
CA TRP A 6 0.92 -41.32 -19.84
C TRP A 6 0.56 -39.84 -19.68
N PHE A 7 -0.73 -39.47 -19.65
CA PHE A 7 -1.15 -38.07 -19.47
C PHE A 7 -1.25 -37.60 -18.01
N LEU A 8 -1.17 -38.51 -17.02
CA LEU A 8 -1.34 -38.15 -15.61
C LEU A 8 -0.03 -37.87 -14.84
N ILE A 9 1.13 -38.08 -15.46
CA ILE A 9 2.43 -37.81 -14.81
C ILE A 9 2.94 -36.38 -15.13
N GLY A 10 2.39 -35.74 -16.17
CA GLY A 10 2.80 -34.38 -16.58
C GLY A 10 2.18 -33.23 -15.78
N GLN A 11 1.18 -33.48 -14.92
CA GLN A 11 0.49 -32.43 -14.16
C GLN A 11 1.05 -32.15 -12.76
N LEU A 12 2.09 -32.88 -12.32
CA LEU A 12 2.68 -32.69 -10.98
C LEU A 12 3.92 -31.78 -10.94
N LEU A 13 4.32 -31.16 -12.06
CA LEU A 13 5.49 -30.26 -12.11
C LEU A 13 5.18 -28.80 -12.51
N PHE A 14 3.91 -28.42 -12.67
CA PHE A 14 3.49 -27.02 -12.86
C PHE A 14 2.65 -26.52 -11.67
N ASN A 15 3.15 -26.69 -10.45
CA ASN A 15 2.70 -25.90 -9.31
C ASN A 15 3.86 -24.99 -8.89
N VAL A 16 4.20 -24.02 -9.75
CA VAL A 16 4.85 -22.81 -9.25
C VAL A 16 3.73 -22.06 -8.53
N GLY A 17 3.57 -22.37 -7.24
CA GLY A 17 2.68 -21.63 -6.36
C GLY A 17 2.97 -20.15 -6.58
N ASN A 18 1.94 -19.42 -6.98
CA ASN A 18 2.01 -17.99 -7.18
C ASN A 18 2.37 -17.39 -5.81
N ILE A 19 3.64 -17.05 -5.61
CA ILE A 19 4.18 -16.48 -4.38
C ILE A 19 3.67 -15.04 -4.34
N TYR A 20 2.40 -14.86 -4.00
CA TYR A 20 1.87 -13.53 -3.70
C TYR A 20 2.56 -13.08 -2.41
N SER A 21 3.32 -12.00 -2.49
CA SER A 21 3.83 -11.30 -1.33
C SER A 21 2.64 -10.71 -0.58
N LEU A 22 2.12 -11.45 0.40
CA LEU A 22 0.92 -11.07 1.14
C LEU A 22 1.29 -10.11 2.26
N VAL A 23 1.26 -8.82 1.97
CA VAL A 23 1.28 -7.76 3.00
C VAL A 23 -0.09 -7.73 3.67
N SER A 24 -0.14 -7.89 4.99
CA SER A 24 -1.36 -7.73 5.79
C SER A 24 -1.58 -6.26 6.18
N LEU A 25 -2.80 -5.91 6.60
CA LEU A 25 -3.16 -4.54 6.97
C LEU A 25 -2.31 -4.02 8.15
N ASP A 26 -1.91 -4.88 9.10
CA ASP A 26 -1.05 -4.51 10.22
C ASP A 26 0.40 -4.19 9.80
N GLN A 27 0.85 -4.74 8.68
CA GLN A 27 2.17 -4.48 8.10
C GLN A 27 2.18 -3.28 7.16
N TRP A 28 1.00 -2.85 6.70
CA TRP A 28 0.82 -1.77 5.76
C TRP A 28 1.14 -0.39 6.37
N GLN A 29 2.02 0.36 5.72
CA GLN A 29 2.51 1.66 6.19
C GLN A 29 1.96 2.83 5.39
N CYS A 30 1.51 2.64 4.15
CA CYS A 30 1.01 3.76 3.34
C CYS A 30 -0.25 4.38 3.94
N GLY A 31 -0.18 5.63 4.38
CA GLY A 31 -1.29 6.43 4.89
C GLY A 31 -0.91 7.23 6.13
N ALA A 32 -1.48 8.42 6.30
CA ALA A 32 -1.14 9.34 7.39
C ALA A 32 -1.74 8.92 8.75
N ASN A 33 -2.87 8.21 8.73
CA ASN A 33 -3.60 7.74 9.92
C ASN A 33 -4.30 6.39 9.63
N ASN A 34 -4.91 5.77 10.64
CA ASN A 34 -5.51 4.43 10.48
C ASN A 34 -6.55 4.35 9.35
N SER A 35 -7.41 5.36 9.23
CA SER A 35 -8.45 5.38 8.19
C SER A 35 -7.86 5.51 6.79
N THR A 36 -6.89 6.40 6.59
CA THR A 36 -6.21 6.55 5.29
C THR A 36 -5.32 5.36 4.97
N LYS A 37 -4.75 4.68 5.98
CA LYS A 37 -4.04 3.40 5.82
C LYS A 37 -4.94 2.30 5.31
N GLU A 38 -6.11 2.14 5.92
CA GLU A 38 -7.10 1.13 5.50
C GLU A 38 -7.58 1.38 4.06
N VAL A 39 -7.91 2.64 3.72
CA VAL A 39 -8.32 3.00 2.35
C VAL A 39 -7.21 2.72 1.34
N ALA A 40 -5.97 3.11 1.64
CA ALA A 40 -4.83 2.84 0.76
C ALA A 40 -4.58 1.34 0.60
N TYR A 41 -4.67 0.57 1.68
CA TYR A 41 -4.52 -0.88 1.66
C TYR A 41 -5.56 -1.56 0.78
N ILE A 42 -6.85 -1.25 0.97
CA ILE A 42 -7.94 -1.83 0.18
C ILE A 42 -7.75 -1.47 -1.31
N SER A 43 -7.47 -0.21 -1.60
CA SER A 43 -7.24 0.30 -2.96
C SER A 43 -6.13 -0.44 -3.70
N VAL A 44 -4.98 -0.69 -3.05
CA VAL A 44 -3.86 -1.41 -3.67
C VAL A 44 -4.10 -2.93 -3.69
N LYS A 45 -4.74 -3.48 -2.66
CA LYS A 45 -5.06 -4.91 -2.59
C LYS A 45 -6.01 -5.34 -3.70
N GLU A 46 -6.98 -4.50 -4.07
CA GLU A 46 -7.95 -4.81 -5.12
C GLU A 46 -7.34 -4.71 -6.52
N ASP A 47 -6.58 -3.66 -6.79
CA ASP A 47 -6.09 -3.37 -8.14
C ASP A 47 -4.69 -3.94 -8.43
N CYS A 48 -3.85 -4.06 -7.40
CA CYS A 48 -2.42 -4.31 -7.49
C CYS A 48 -1.91 -5.35 -6.46
N PRO A 49 -2.59 -6.50 -6.27
CA PRO A 49 -2.26 -7.44 -5.21
C PRO A 49 -0.86 -8.04 -5.33
N ASP A 50 -0.27 -8.05 -6.52
CA ASP A 50 1.02 -8.69 -6.81
C ASP A 50 2.23 -7.78 -6.58
N VAL A 51 2.03 -6.48 -6.30
CA VAL A 51 3.09 -5.50 -5.99
C VAL A 51 2.84 -4.77 -4.67
N MET A 52 2.00 -5.33 -3.79
CA MET A 52 1.66 -4.73 -2.49
C MET A 52 2.89 -4.48 -1.62
N ASP A 53 3.82 -5.43 -1.59
CA ASP A 53 5.08 -5.33 -0.85
C ASP A 53 5.93 -4.16 -1.35
N MET A 54 6.04 -4.01 -2.66
CA MET A 54 6.78 -2.91 -3.27
C MET A 54 6.15 -1.55 -2.98
N PHE A 55 4.82 -1.44 -3.07
CA PHE A 55 4.12 -0.20 -2.70
C PHE A 55 4.33 0.13 -1.22
N ASN A 56 4.24 -0.88 -0.36
CA ASN A 56 4.46 -0.71 1.07
C ASN A 56 5.90 -0.28 1.38
N GLU A 57 6.89 -0.86 0.70
CA GLU A 57 8.30 -0.48 0.81
C GLU A 57 8.53 0.99 0.44
N CYS A 58 7.89 1.47 -0.64
CA CYS A 58 7.96 2.88 -1.01
C CYS A 58 7.44 3.81 0.11
N CYS A 59 6.39 3.41 0.82
CA CYS A 59 5.86 4.18 1.94
C CYS A 59 6.78 4.17 3.16
N ILE A 60 7.40 3.03 3.47
CA ILE A 60 8.42 2.93 4.54
C ILE A 60 9.59 3.88 4.26
N LEU A 61 10.06 3.91 3.01
CA LEU A 61 11.15 4.80 2.58
C LEU A 61 10.74 6.27 2.65
N HIS A 62 9.51 6.61 2.27
CA HIS A 62 8.98 7.98 2.35
C HIS A 62 8.84 8.46 3.80
N ASP A 63 8.24 7.66 4.66
CA ASP A 63 8.12 7.95 6.10
C ASP A 63 9.50 8.15 6.75
N THR A 64 10.48 7.32 6.37
CA THR A 64 11.87 7.45 6.82
C THR A 64 12.49 8.77 6.33
N CYS A 65 12.33 9.09 5.04
CA CYS A 65 12.81 10.35 4.46
C CYS A 65 12.20 11.58 5.16
N TYR A 66 10.90 11.50 5.47
CA TYR A 66 10.19 12.50 6.26
C TYR A 66 10.76 12.60 7.68
N ALA A 67 10.98 11.49 8.38
CA ALA A 67 11.55 11.49 9.72
C ALA A 67 12.98 12.08 9.75
N ASP A 68 13.78 11.77 8.74
CA ASP A 68 15.14 12.28 8.57
C ASP A 68 15.17 13.74 8.07
N GLN A 69 14.00 14.32 7.79
CA GLN A 69 13.82 15.70 7.38
C GLN A 69 14.65 16.09 6.14
N LEU A 70 14.77 15.18 5.16
CA LEU A 70 15.60 15.37 3.95
C LEU A 70 15.01 16.34 2.90
N GLY A 71 13.97 17.09 3.28
CA GLY A 71 13.22 18.01 2.43
C GLY A 71 12.01 17.35 1.77
N LYS A 72 10.81 17.91 2.05
CA LYS A 72 9.53 17.37 1.56
C LYS A 72 9.52 17.09 0.04
N SER A 73 9.88 18.08 -0.79
CA SER A 73 9.88 17.92 -2.26
C SER A 73 10.76 16.76 -2.71
N SER A 74 11.96 16.65 -2.14
CA SER A 74 12.89 15.56 -2.48
C SER A 74 12.36 14.20 -2.05
N CYS A 75 11.76 14.11 -0.85
CA CYS A 75 11.12 12.88 -0.38
C CYS A 75 9.92 12.48 -1.26
N ASP A 76 9.07 13.44 -1.62
CA ASP A 76 7.89 13.20 -2.47
C ASP A 76 8.29 12.77 -3.88
N GLU A 77 9.29 13.39 -4.49
CA GLU A 77 9.81 13.00 -5.80
C GLU A 77 10.37 11.57 -5.81
N GLN A 78 11.14 11.21 -4.78
CA GLN A 78 11.66 9.85 -4.61
C GLN A 78 10.54 8.84 -4.41
N PHE A 79 9.53 9.18 -3.59
CA PHE A 79 8.34 8.37 -3.38
C PHE A 79 7.56 8.16 -4.69
N CYS A 80 7.31 9.22 -5.45
CA CYS A 80 6.64 9.16 -6.74
C CYS A 80 7.38 8.24 -7.72
N ALA A 81 8.71 8.36 -7.79
CA ALA A 81 9.54 7.49 -8.62
C ALA A 81 9.47 6.02 -8.17
N CYS A 82 9.53 5.78 -6.85
CA CYS A 82 9.40 4.44 -6.27
C CYS A 82 8.05 3.80 -6.62
N MET A 83 6.95 4.52 -6.38
CA MET A 83 5.59 4.06 -6.67
C MET A 83 5.40 3.73 -8.15
N ASN A 84 5.88 4.59 -9.06
CA ASN A 84 5.80 4.34 -10.49
C ASN A 84 6.63 3.11 -10.91
N ASN A 85 7.83 2.94 -10.35
CA ASN A 85 8.66 1.77 -10.61
C ASN A 85 8.03 0.48 -10.09
N ALA A 86 7.36 0.53 -8.93
CA ALA A 86 6.61 -0.60 -8.40
C ALA A 86 5.41 -0.96 -9.31
N ALA A 87 4.64 0.04 -9.74
CA ALA A 87 3.51 -0.16 -10.64
C ALA A 87 3.91 -0.80 -11.98
N LEU A 88 5.09 -0.47 -12.50
CA LEU A 88 5.62 -1.06 -13.73
C LEU A 88 5.94 -2.55 -13.61
N LYS A 89 6.15 -3.06 -12.39
CA LYS A 89 6.42 -4.50 -12.15
C LYS A 89 5.15 -5.33 -11.95
N ALA A 90 3.98 -4.69 -11.89
CA ALA A 90 2.71 -5.40 -11.76
C ALA A 90 2.38 -6.20 -13.01
N LYS A 91 1.64 -7.30 -12.84
CA LYS A 91 1.04 -8.09 -13.92
C LYS A 91 0.08 -7.25 -14.77
N GLN A 92 -0.57 -6.25 -14.16
CA GLN A 92 -1.44 -5.27 -14.82
C GLN A 92 -0.96 -3.84 -14.56
N PRO A 93 0.05 -3.33 -15.31
CA PRO A 93 0.65 -2.04 -15.02
C PRO A 93 -0.29 -0.83 -15.16
N ALA A 94 -1.36 -0.93 -15.94
CA ALA A 94 -2.26 0.19 -16.20
C ALA A 94 -3.01 0.66 -14.93
N ASP A 95 -3.61 -0.28 -14.21
CA ASP A 95 -4.37 0.00 -12.98
C ASP A 95 -3.44 0.48 -11.88
N CYS A 96 -2.27 -0.16 -11.75
CA CYS A 96 -1.28 0.22 -10.74
C CYS A 96 -0.63 1.57 -10.98
N LYS A 97 -0.51 2.01 -12.24
CA LYS A 97 -0.06 3.37 -12.54
C LYS A 97 -1.03 4.42 -12.05
N LEU A 98 -2.34 4.17 -12.14
CA LEU A 98 -3.33 5.10 -11.60
C LEU A 98 -3.20 5.21 -10.08
N ARG A 99 -3.02 4.09 -9.38
CA ARG A 99 -2.81 4.09 -7.92
C ARG A 99 -1.51 4.78 -7.51
N ALA A 100 -0.42 4.52 -8.23
CA ALA A 100 0.85 5.22 -8.03
C ALA A 100 0.73 6.73 -8.25
N LEU A 101 0.02 7.16 -9.30
CA LEU A 101 -0.21 8.57 -9.60
C LEU A 101 -1.02 9.26 -8.49
N VAL A 102 -2.11 8.65 -8.03
CA VAL A 102 -2.94 9.19 -6.95
C VAL A 102 -2.14 9.29 -5.65
N ALA A 103 -1.35 8.27 -5.31
CA ALA A 103 -0.47 8.31 -4.14
C ALA A 103 0.55 9.47 -4.24
N CYS A 104 1.21 9.63 -5.38
CA CYS A 104 2.15 10.70 -5.65
C CYS A 104 1.51 12.10 -5.48
N LEU A 105 0.35 12.33 -6.11
CA LEU A 105 -0.37 13.61 -5.99
C LEU A 105 -0.81 13.89 -4.56
N SER A 106 -1.16 12.84 -3.80
CA SER A 106 -1.60 12.98 -2.41
C SER A 106 -0.48 13.50 -1.51
N VAL A 107 0.73 12.95 -1.59
CA VAL A 107 1.86 13.42 -0.76
C VAL A 107 2.34 14.81 -1.17
N GLN A 108 2.35 15.10 -2.48
CA GLN A 108 2.74 16.42 -2.97
C GLN A 108 1.78 17.51 -2.51
N THR A 109 0.47 17.25 -2.55
CA THR A 109 -0.57 18.25 -2.27
C THR A 109 -0.90 18.37 -0.78
N PHE A 110 -0.85 17.26 -0.03
CA PHE A 110 -1.35 17.22 1.36
C PHE A 110 -0.30 16.78 2.39
N GLY A 111 0.93 16.49 1.95
CA GLY A 111 1.98 15.96 2.81
C GLY A 111 2.64 16.97 3.76
N ASP A 112 2.30 18.26 3.69
CA ASP A 112 2.96 19.30 4.50
C ASP A 112 2.85 19.04 6.00
N ASN A 113 1.64 18.70 6.46
CA ASN A 113 1.40 18.38 7.87
C ASN A 113 2.14 17.12 8.29
N SER A 114 2.07 16.05 7.48
CA SER A 114 2.77 14.80 7.77
C SER A 114 4.29 14.99 7.85
N TYR A 115 4.86 15.81 6.96
CA TYR A 115 6.29 16.15 6.98
C TYR A 115 6.68 16.95 8.23
N ALA A 116 5.88 17.96 8.59
CA ALA A 116 6.11 18.76 9.79
C ALA A 116 5.94 17.96 11.09
N GLU A 117 5.00 17.01 11.12
CA GLU A 117 4.79 16.12 12.26
C GLU A 117 5.93 15.12 12.44
N ALA A 118 6.50 14.60 11.34
CA ALA A 118 7.65 13.71 11.39
C ALA A 118 8.87 14.36 12.08
N ALA A 119 9.05 15.67 11.91
CA ALA A 119 10.10 16.45 12.60
C ALA A 119 9.98 16.42 14.13
N ARG A 120 8.75 16.31 14.64
CA ARG A 120 8.45 16.34 16.09
C ARG A 120 8.64 14.98 16.75
N LYS A 121 8.69 13.91 15.96
CA LYS A 121 8.86 12.53 16.42
C LYS A 121 10.11 11.95 15.75
N PRO A 122 11.32 12.41 16.15
CA PRO A 122 12.54 11.80 15.64
C PRO A 122 12.45 10.29 15.89
N HIS A 123 12.76 9.51 14.85
CA HIS A 123 12.73 8.05 14.92
C HIS A 123 13.45 7.61 16.20
N SER A 124 12.69 7.02 17.13
CA SER A 124 13.31 6.21 18.16
C SER A 124 13.92 5.03 17.44
N PHE A 125 15.21 5.10 17.17
CA PHE A 125 16.04 3.96 16.84
C PHE A 125 15.99 3.01 18.04
N ASN A 126 14.93 2.20 18.10
CA ASN A 126 14.71 1.01 18.92
C ASN A 126 13.25 0.52 18.71
N ARG A 127 12.97 -0.11 17.57
CA ARG A 127 11.89 -1.11 17.47
C ARG A 127 12.52 -2.50 17.32
N LEU A 128 13.29 -2.88 18.33
CA LEU A 128 13.48 -4.28 18.69
C LEU A 128 12.95 -4.41 20.12
N THR A 129 12.03 -5.35 20.30
CA THR A 129 11.36 -5.78 21.55
C THR A 129 10.26 -4.86 22.10
N THR A 130 9.00 -5.23 21.83
CA THR A 130 8.07 -5.78 22.85
C THR A 130 6.66 -5.73 22.27
N SER A 131 6.12 -6.91 21.96
CA SER A 131 4.71 -7.12 21.67
C SER A 131 3.88 -6.74 22.88
N THR A 132 3.09 -5.67 22.78
CA THR A 132 1.96 -5.45 23.69
C THR A 132 0.69 -5.47 22.86
N ILE A 133 0.02 -6.63 22.93
CA ILE A 133 -1.33 -6.88 22.43
C ILE A 133 -2.27 -5.84 23.05
N SER A 134 -3.02 -5.14 22.22
CA SER A 134 -4.26 -4.49 22.64
C SER A 134 -5.29 -4.72 21.55
N SER A 135 -6.09 -5.75 21.79
CA SER A 135 -7.29 -6.09 21.04
C SER A 135 -8.35 -5.02 21.26
N SER A 136 -8.89 -4.47 20.18
CA SER A 136 -10.20 -3.81 20.20
C SER A 136 -10.99 -4.28 18.99
N THR A 137 -11.93 -5.16 19.28
CA THR A 137 -12.95 -5.71 18.39
C THR A 137 -13.98 -4.62 18.06
N THR A 138 -14.24 -4.39 16.78
CA THR A 138 -15.51 -3.78 16.34
C THR A 138 -16.01 -4.46 15.08
N THR A 139 -17.30 -4.79 15.12
CA THR A 139 -18.07 -5.61 14.20
C THR A 139 -18.23 -4.97 12.82
N VAL A 140 -17.89 -5.72 11.76
CA VAL A 140 -18.23 -5.43 10.37
C VAL A 140 -19.65 -5.89 10.06
N ASN A 141 -20.54 -4.96 9.71
CA ASN A 141 -21.82 -5.27 9.09
C ASN A 141 -21.93 -4.55 7.73
N ASN A 142 -22.30 -5.35 6.72
CA ASN A 142 -22.81 -5.01 5.39
C ASN A 142 -21.86 -4.48 4.32
N LEU A 143 -21.31 -5.44 3.56
CA LEU A 143 -20.66 -5.31 2.26
C LEU A 143 -21.64 -5.68 1.13
N GLU A 144 -22.56 -4.80 0.77
CA GLU A 144 -23.27 -4.89 -0.52
C GLU A 144 -23.77 -3.49 -0.95
N ASN A 145 -22.89 -2.61 -1.49
CA ASN A 145 -23.25 -1.59 -2.53
C ASN A 145 -22.19 -0.54 -2.91
N ILE A 146 -20.88 -0.82 -3.00
CA ILE A 146 -19.91 0.24 -3.34
C ILE A 146 -18.98 -0.21 -4.46
N ARG A 147 -19.55 -0.44 -5.65
CA ARG A 147 -18.80 -0.90 -6.82
C ARG A 147 -18.44 0.21 -7.83
N TRP A 148 -18.85 1.47 -7.61
CA TRP A 148 -18.55 2.57 -8.55
C TRP A 148 -18.27 3.97 -7.94
N THR A 149 -18.32 4.17 -6.62
CA THR A 149 -18.07 5.50 -5.99
C THR A 149 -16.65 5.70 -5.42
N ASN A 150 -15.81 4.65 -5.39
CA ASN A 150 -14.51 4.66 -4.70
C ASN A 150 -13.36 5.35 -5.44
N ILE A 151 -13.47 5.60 -6.75
CA ILE A 151 -12.43 6.33 -7.50
C ILE A 151 -12.51 7.84 -7.21
N LEU A 152 -13.72 8.37 -7.01
CA LEU A 152 -13.93 9.76 -6.61
C LEU A 152 -13.82 9.95 -5.09
N PHE A 153 -14.25 8.98 -4.27
CA PHE A 153 -14.10 9.07 -2.81
C PHE A 153 -12.66 8.95 -2.31
N ALA A 154 -11.77 8.18 -2.96
CA ALA A 154 -10.35 8.18 -2.59
C ALA A 154 -9.69 9.53 -2.90
N ALA A 155 -10.07 10.19 -3.99
CA ALA A 155 -9.65 11.56 -4.28
C ALA A 155 -10.28 12.58 -3.30
N MET A 156 -11.54 12.38 -2.89
CA MET A 156 -12.26 13.31 -2.02
C MET A 156 -11.93 13.14 -0.52
N MET A 157 -11.56 11.95 -0.06
CA MET A 157 -11.17 11.69 1.34
C MET A 157 -9.75 12.16 1.65
N VAL A 158 -8.89 12.31 0.63
CA VAL A 158 -7.63 13.05 0.78
C VAL A 158 -7.89 14.57 0.89
N VAL A 159 -9.01 15.07 0.33
CA VAL A 159 -9.37 16.50 0.32
C VAL A 159 -10.04 16.99 1.62
N ILE A 160 -10.62 16.12 2.47
CA ILE A 160 -11.39 16.56 3.66
C ILE A 160 -10.62 16.35 4.99
N GLY A 161 -9.38 15.86 4.96
CA GLY A 161 -8.56 15.61 6.15
C GLY A 161 -7.68 16.79 6.62
N GLY A 162 -7.75 17.94 5.95
CA GLY A 162 -6.98 19.15 6.25
C GLY A 162 -7.88 20.29 6.68
N GLY A 163 -8.56 20.14 7.83
CA GLY A 163 -9.37 21.20 8.41
C GLY A 163 -9.43 21.04 9.93
N VAL A 164 -8.75 21.95 10.63
CA VAL A 164 -9.29 22.47 11.90
C VAL A 164 -10.61 23.19 11.62
#